data_AF-A0AAD6WVP5-F1
#
_entry.id   AF-A0AAD6WVP5-F1
#
_cell.length_a   1.000
_cell.length_b   1.000
_cell.length_c   1.000
_cell.angle_alpha   90.00
_cell.angle_beta   90.00
_cell.angle_gamma   90.00
#
_symmetry.space_group_name_H-M   'P 1'
#
loop_
_entity.id
_entity.type
_entity.pdbx_description
1 polymer ?
#
loop_
_entity_poly.entity_id
_entity_poly.type
_entity_poly.pdbx_seq_one_letter_code
_entity_poly.pdbx_strand_id
1 'polypeptide(L)'
;AILVLDNLETCWEPLDSRNHVEEILSLLTDIPHLALLITMCGAERPSKVRWTRPFISPLEPLSNDAAMQTFADIADYLDNDKRTIREILRLTDNLPLAINLVANLAAFEGHETVLLRWREEKTTLFSEGQDKRSNLDFSIQLSLSSPRMVDSLGAHRLLSLLSLLPDGILETELLQCNLQIPDMGRSKTTLIRTSLAYIDHGKRLRVLVPIREYIQKYSPP
;
A
#
# COMPACT_ATOMS: atom_id res chain seq x y z
N ALA A 1 -3.15 -4.81 30.56
CA ALA A 1 -4.17 -5.06 29.51
C ALA A 1 -3.64 -4.56 28.18
N ILE A 2 -4.17 -5.04 27.04
CA ILE A 2 -3.80 -4.55 25.70
C ILE A 2 -5.09 -4.14 24.99
N LEU A 3 -5.09 -2.94 24.40
CA LEU A 3 -6.14 -2.46 23.52
C LEU A 3 -5.55 -2.32 22.11
N VAL A 4 -6.22 -2.91 21.12
CA VAL A 4 -5.84 -2.81 19.71
C VAL A 4 -6.89 -2.01 18.97
N LEU A 5 -6.48 -0.91 18.34
CA LEU A 5 -7.32 -0.11 17.46
C LEU A 5 -6.89 -0.38 16.02
N ASP A 6 -7.75 -1.06 15.29
CA ASP A 6 -7.49 -1.41 13.89
C ASP A 6 -8.05 -0.33 12.96
N ASN A 7 -7.31 -0.01 11.89
CA ASN A 7 -7.75 0.92 10.83
C ASN A 7 -8.17 2.31 11.37
N LEU A 8 -7.36 2.87 12.28
CA LEU A 8 -7.65 4.11 13.02
C LEU A 8 -7.84 5.34 12.11
N GLU A 9 -7.20 5.36 10.95
CA GLU A 9 -7.28 6.43 9.95
C GLU A 9 -8.73 6.75 9.55
N THR A 10 -9.63 5.77 9.60
CA THR A 10 -11.06 5.97 9.27
C THR A 10 -11.70 7.06 10.15
N CYS A 11 -11.30 7.12 11.43
CA CYS A 11 -11.79 8.15 12.36
C CYS A 11 -10.81 9.32 12.51
N TRP A 12 -9.52 9.12 12.26
CA TRP A 12 -8.48 10.12 12.52
C TRP A 12 -8.13 11.02 11.31
N GLU A 13 -8.33 10.55 10.07
CA GLU A 13 -8.08 11.35 8.87
C GLU A 13 -9.01 12.55 8.69
N PRO A 14 -10.34 12.45 8.93
CA PRO A 14 -11.22 13.60 8.81
C PRO A 14 -10.82 14.72 9.77
N LEU A 15 -10.68 15.94 9.26
CA LEU A 15 -10.17 17.08 10.03
C LEU A 15 -11.05 17.41 11.25
N ASP A 16 -12.37 17.23 11.11
CA ASP A 16 -13.34 17.56 12.15
C ASP A 16 -13.23 16.63 13.37
N SER A 17 -12.84 15.36 13.17
CA SER A 17 -12.72 14.36 14.25
C SER A 17 -11.28 14.16 14.74
N ARG A 18 -10.27 14.55 13.95
CA ARG A 18 -8.85 14.30 14.23
C ARG A 18 -8.41 14.70 15.64
N ASN A 19 -8.70 15.94 16.05
CA ASN A 19 -8.30 16.46 17.36
C ASN A 19 -8.94 15.69 18.51
N HIS A 20 -10.20 15.28 18.34
CA HIS A 20 -10.95 14.53 19.34
C HIS A 20 -10.42 13.10 19.46
N VAL A 21 -10.09 12.45 18.35
CA VAL A 21 -9.44 11.14 18.36
C VAL A 21 -8.11 11.22 19.09
N GLU A 22 -7.27 12.21 18.80
CA GLU A 22 -5.98 12.38 19.49
C GLU A 22 -6.12 12.62 21.00
N GLU A 23 -7.18 13.30 21.44
CA GLU A 23 -7.50 13.46 22.87
C GLU A 23 -7.88 12.14 23.53
N ILE A 24 -8.71 11.33 22.87
CA ILE A 24 -9.07 9.99 23.35
C ILE A 24 -7.81 9.12 23.46
N LEU A 25 -6.93 9.14 22.45
CA LEU A 25 -5.69 8.38 22.50
C LEU A 25 -4.79 8.82 23.66
N SER A 26 -4.70 10.14 23.92
CA SER A 26 -3.95 10.66 25.08
C SER A 26 -4.51 10.11 26.38
N LEU A 27 -5.82 10.14 26.57
CA LEU A 27 -6.49 9.62 27.77
C LEU A 27 -6.26 8.11 27.94
N LEU A 28 -6.33 7.35 26.85
CA LEU A 28 -6.05 5.91 26.87
C LEU A 28 -4.60 5.63 27.28
N THR A 29 -3.64 6.44 26.79
CA THR A 29 -2.22 6.24 27.12
C THR A 29 -1.85 6.62 28.55
N ASP A 30 -2.68 7.39 29.25
CA ASP A 30 -2.49 7.73 30.67
C ASP A 30 -2.94 6.63 31.63
N ILE A 31 -3.63 5.60 31.14
CA ILE A 31 -4.11 4.48 31.97
C ILE A 31 -2.91 3.57 32.34
N PRO A 32 -2.60 3.40 33.65
CA PRO A 32 -1.51 2.53 34.08
C PRO A 32 -1.72 1.08 33.61
N HIS A 33 -0.66 0.45 33.13
CA HIS A 33 -0.65 -0.95 32.67
C HIS A 33 -1.53 -1.25 31.44
N LEU A 34 -2.01 -0.23 30.72
CA LEU A 34 -2.62 -0.39 29.40
C LEU A 34 -1.57 -0.22 28.31
N ALA A 35 -1.42 -1.22 27.45
CA ALA A 35 -0.68 -1.08 26.20
C ALA A 35 -1.67 -0.79 25.06
N LEU A 36 -1.40 0.25 24.28
CA LEU A 36 -2.18 0.63 23.12
C LEU A 36 -1.41 0.26 21.85
N LEU A 37 -2.01 -0.58 21.00
CA LEU A 37 -1.51 -0.92 19.68
C LEU A 37 -2.47 -0.34 18.64
N ILE A 38 -1.92 0.35 17.64
CA ILE A 38 -2.71 0.99 16.58
C ILE A 38 -2.19 0.48 15.24
N THR A 39 -3.11 0.14 14.34
CA THR A 39 -2.81 -0.06 12.92
C THR A 39 -3.46 1.06 12.12
N MET A 40 -2.74 1.50 11.08
CA MET A 40 -3.24 2.48 10.12
C MET A 40 -2.37 2.51 8.86
N CYS A 41 -2.95 2.93 7.75
CA CYS A 41 -2.19 3.30 6.55
C CYS A 41 -1.37 4.57 6.79
N GLY A 42 -0.17 4.61 6.24
CA GLY A 42 0.76 5.72 6.39
C GLY A 42 1.72 5.59 7.58
N ALA A 43 2.78 6.37 7.53
CA ALA A 43 3.79 6.43 8.60
C ALA A 43 3.57 7.58 9.60
N GLU A 44 2.51 8.36 9.41
CA GLU A 44 2.20 9.47 10.31
C GLU A 44 1.56 8.95 11.59
N ARG A 45 2.03 9.46 12.72
CA ARG A 45 1.53 9.07 14.03
C ARG A 45 0.56 10.14 14.55
N PRO A 46 -0.59 9.75 15.12
CA PRO A 46 -1.45 10.65 15.89
C PRO A 46 -0.66 11.49 16.89
N SER A 47 -0.97 12.78 16.95
CA SER A 47 -0.35 13.72 17.90
C SER A 47 -0.87 13.46 19.31
N LYS A 48 -0.35 14.21 20.29
CA LYS A 48 -0.72 14.13 21.73
C LYS A 48 -0.42 12.78 22.42
N VAL A 49 0.06 11.77 21.70
CA VAL A 49 0.48 10.48 22.24
C VAL A 49 2.00 10.42 22.40
N ARG A 50 2.48 9.93 23.55
CA ARG A 50 3.90 9.62 23.77
C ARG A 50 4.23 8.22 23.22
N TRP A 51 4.46 8.16 21.91
CA TRP A 51 4.79 6.92 21.23
C TRP A 51 6.06 6.26 21.75
N THR A 52 6.01 4.93 21.91
CA THR A 52 7.14 4.09 22.30
C THR A 52 8.33 4.29 21.36
N ARG A 53 9.53 4.40 21.95
CA ARG A 53 10.80 4.54 21.21
C ARG A 53 11.69 3.31 21.45
N PRO A 54 12.45 2.82 20.44
CA PRO A 54 12.45 3.28 19.05
C PRO A 54 11.09 3.05 18.37
N PHE A 55 10.79 3.86 17.36
CA PHE A 55 9.54 3.69 16.62
C PHE A 55 9.54 2.36 15.87
N ILE A 56 8.38 1.70 15.85
CA ILE A 56 8.17 0.53 15.00
C ILE A 56 8.25 0.98 13.53
N SER A 57 9.06 0.28 12.75
CA SER A 57 9.18 0.50 11.31
C SER A 57 7.85 0.20 10.60
N PRO A 58 7.51 0.91 9.51
CA PRO A 58 6.39 0.53 8.66
C PRO A 58 6.51 -0.93 8.20
N LEU A 59 5.36 -1.58 7.98
CA LEU A 59 5.34 -2.91 7.40
C LEU A 59 5.79 -2.84 5.95
N GLU A 60 6.75 -3.70 5.60
CA GLU A 60 7.25 -3.86 4.24
C GLU A 60 6.53 -5.03 3.54
N PRO A 61 6.51 -5.06 2.20
CA PRO A 61 6.12 -6.27 1.47
C PRO A 61 6.96 -7.48 1.89
N LEU A 62 6.47 -8.69 1.61
CA LEU A 62 7.18 -9.90 1.99
C LEU A 62 8.55 -9.97 1.31
N SER A 63 9.52 -10.58 1.99
CA SER A 63 10.76 -10.99 1.34
C SER A 63 10.44 -11.99 0.22
N ASN A 64 11.32 -12.11 -0.78
CA ASN A 64 11.09 -13.05 -1.88
C ASN A 64 10.90 -14.49 -1.39
N ASP A 65 11.63 -14.90 -0.35
CA ASP A 65 11.51 -16.25 0.22
C ASP A 65 10.18 -16.43 0.96
N ALA A 66 9.76 -15.44 1.76
CA ALA A 66 8.47 -15.48 2.45
C ALA A 66 7.29 -15.40 1.47
N ALA A 67 7.41 -14.61 0.40
CA ALA A 67 6.42 -14.53 -0.68
C ALA A 67 6.29 -15.87 -1.41
N MET A 68 7.42 -16.52 -1.71
CA MET A 68 7.44 -17.85 -2.33
C MET A 68 6.81 -18.91 -1.43
N GLN A 69 7.13 -18.90 -0.14
CA GLN A 69 6.52 -19.80 0.85
C GLN A 69 5.02 -19.57 0.95
N THR A 70 4.60 -18.31 1.13
CA THR A 70 3.17 -17.95 1.21
C THR A 70 2.41 -18.38 -0.04
N PHE A 71 2.97 -18.17 -1.22
CA PHE A 71 2.35 -18.60 -2.47
C PHE A 71 2.22 -20.13 -2.53
N ALA A 72 3.30 -20.86 -2.20
CA ALA A 72 3.32 -22.31 -2.24
C ALA A 72 2.34 -22.94 -1.24
N ASP A 73 2.22 -22.36 -0.04
CA ASP A 73 1.30 -22.81 1.02
C ASP A 73 -0.17 -22.64 0.60
N ILE A 74 -0.49 -21.60 -0.18
CA ILE A 74 -1.87 -21.33 -0.64
C ILE A 74 -2.21 -22.13 -1.91
N ALA A 75 -1.30 -22.17 -2.88
CA ALA A 75 -1.52 -22.81 -4.18
C ALA A 75 -1.23 -24.32 -4.19
N ASP A 76 -0.85 -24.90 -3.04
CA ASP A 76 -0.48 -26.32 -2.84
C ASP A 76 0.52 -26.83 -3.90
N TYR A 77 1.67 -26.16 -3.96
CA TYR A 77 2.62 -26.32 -5.07
C TYR A 77 3.86 -27.17 -4.74
N LEU A 78 4.29 -27.98 -5.72
CA LEU A 78 5.49 -28.84 -5.71
C LEU A 78 6.53 -28.37 -6.74
N ASP A 79 7.63 -27.78 -6.25
CA ASP A 79 8.97 -27.45 -6.79
C ASP A 79 9.32 -27.26 -8.30
N ASN A 80 8.49 -27.64 -9.29
CA ASN A 80 8.82 -27.66 -10.73
C ASN A 80 8.64 -26.34 -11.53
N ASP A 81 7.79 -25.41 -11.10
CA ASP A 81 7.45 -24.13 -11.76
C ASP A 81 7.97 -22.86 -11.06
N LYS A 82 9.08 -22.93 -10.32
CA LYS A 82 9.62 -21.79 -9.53
C LYS A 82 9.84 -20.52 -10.35
N ARG A 83 10.08 -20.65 -11.66
CA ARG A 83 10.29 -19.50 -12.54
C ARG A 83 9.00 -18.71 -12.77
N THR A 84 7.92 -19.40 -13.13
CA THR A 84 6.59 -18.81 -13.36
C THR A 84 6.08 -18.15 -12.09
N ILE A 85 6.22 -18.83 -10.94
CA ILE A 85 5.80 -18.27 -9.65
C ILE A 85 6.59 -17.00 -9.31
N ARG A 86 7.91 -16.98 -9.52
CA ARG A 86 8.70 -15.75 -9.31
C ARG A 86 8.28 -14.61 -10.23
N GLU A 87 7.86 -14.91 -11.45
CA GLU A 87 7.33 -13.89 -12.36
C GLU A 87 6.01 -13.32 -11.83
N ILE A 88 5.10 -14.19 -11.40
CA ILE A 88 3.84 -13.79 -10.75
C ILE A 88 4.11 -12.92 -9.50
N LEU A 89 5.00 -13.36 -8.61
CA LEU A 89 5.31 -12.63 -7.38
C LEU A 89 5.88 -11.22 -7.65
N ARG A 90 6.71 -11.06 -8.68
CA ARG A 90 7.18 -9.73 -9.12
C ARG A 90 6.05 -8.81 -9.53
N LEU A 91 4.97 -9.35 -10.08
CA LEU A 91 3.80 -8.56 -10.49
C LEU A 91 2.94 -8.12 -9.29
N THR A 92 3.08 -8.81 -8.16
CA THR A 92 2.43 -8.45 -6.89
C THR A 92 3.28 -7.49 -6.03
N ASP A 93 4.53 -7.23 -6.42
CA ASP A 93 5.55 -6.58 -5.57
C ASP A 93 5.63 -7.19 -4.16
N ASN A 94 5.42 -8.51 -4.08
CA ASN A 94 5.33 -9.28 -2.83
C ASN A 94 4.32 -8.74 -1.79
N LEU A 95 3.30 -8.00 -2.23
CA LEU A 95 2.26 -7.50 -1.34
C LEU A 95 1.41 -8.69 -0.84
N PRO A 96 1.33 -8.96 0.49
CA PRO A 96 0.66 -10.15 1.02
C PRO A 96 -0.75 -10.38 0.48
N LEU A 97 -1.56 -9.30 0.40
CA LEU A 97 -2.93 -9.39 -0.12
C LEU A 97 -2.95 -9.79 -1.61
N ALA A 98 -2.09 -9.20 -2.43
CA ALA A 98 -2.01 -9.53 -3.85
C ALA A 98 -1.51 -10.96 -4.08
N ILE A 99 -0.51 -11.40 -3.29
CA ILE A 99 -0.05 -12.80 -3.29
C ILE A 99 -1.22 -13.72 -2.95
N ASN A 100 -1.95 -13.45 -1.86
CA ASN A 100 -3.07 -14.28 -1.43
C ASN A 100 -4.13 -14.43 -2.54
N LEU A 101 -4.51 -13.33 -3.19
CA LEU A 101 -5.54 -13.36 -4.25
C LEU A 101 -5.08 -14.17 -5.47
N VAL A 102 -3.86 -13.94 -5.94
CA VAL A 102 -3.34 -14.61 -7.13
C VAL A 102 -2.93 -16.06 -6.86
N ALA A 103 -2.47 -16.39 -5.65
CA ALA A 103 -2.19 -17.77 -5.26
C ALA A 103 -3.47 -18.59 -5.15
N ASN A 104 -4.55 -18.03 -4.58
CA ASN A 104 -5.87 -18.67 -4.59
C ASN A 104 -6.34 -18.92 -6.02
N LEU A 105 -6.23 -17.93 -6.92
CA LEU A 105 -6.59 -18.13 -8.33
C LEU A 105 -5.74 -19.22 -9.00
N ALA A 106 -4.43 -19.23 -8.74
CA ALA A 106 -3.51 -20.22 -9.30
C ALA A 106 -3.79 -21.64 -8.80
N ALA A 107 -4.28 -21.79 -7.56
CA ALA A 107 -4.72 -23.08 -7.02
C ALA A 107 -5.84 -23.71 -7.86
N PHE A 108 -6.71 -22.90 -8.46
CA PHE A 108 -7.84 -23.37 -9.27
C PHE A 108 -7.53 -23.43 -10.78
N GLU A 109 -6.79 -22.45 -11.32
CA GLU A 109 -6.61 -22.28 -12.77
C GLU A 109 -5.22 -22.67 -13.29
N GLY A 110 -4.25 -22.85 -12.40
CA GLY A 110 -2.85 -23.11 -12.71
C GLY A 110 -2.01 -21.84 -12.94
N HIS A 111 -0.72 -21.92 -12.60
CA HIS A 111 0.21 -20.78 -12.59
C HIS A 111 0.37 -20.10 -13.96
N GLU A 112 0.49 -20.90 -15.04
CA GLU A 112 0.69 -20.36 -16.39
C GLU A 112 -0.53 -19.58 -16.88
N THR A 113 -1.73 -20.12 -16.62
CA THR A 113 -3.00 -19.46 -16.93
C THR A 113 -3.10 -18.12 -16.20
N VAL A 114 -2.85 -18.11 -14.90
CA VAL A 114 -2.87 -16.89 -14.08
C VAL A 114 -1.85 -15.87 -14.56
N LEU A 115 -0.65 -16.30 -14.93
CA LEU A 115 0.38 -15.40 -15.47
C LEU A 115 -0.05 -14.79 -16.82
N LEU A 116 -0.66 -15.58 -17.71
CA LEU A 116 -1.18 -15.09 -18.99
C LEU A 116 -2.31 -14.08 -18.77
N ARG A 117 -3.30 -14.43 -17.94
CA ARG A 117 -4.43 -13.55 -17.61
C ARG A 117 -3.97 -12.26 -16.96
N TRP A 118 -3.00 -12.31 -16.05
CA TRP A 118 -2.43 -11.10 -15.45
C TRP A 118 -1.93 -10.11 -16.50
N ARG A 119 -1.29 -10.58 -17.58
CA ARG A 119 -0.75 -9.69 -18.62
C ARG A 119 -1.84 -8.89 -19.31
N GLU A 120 -3.05 -9.44 -19.41
CA GLU A 120 -4.21 -8.81 -20.05
C GLU A 120 -5.07 -8.02 -19.04
N GLU A 121 -5.36 -8.62 -17.89
CA GLU A 121 -6.34 -8.12 -16.92
C GLU A 121 -5.72 -7.26 -15.81
N LYS A 122 -4.41 -7.36 -15.56
CA LYS A 122 -3.71 -6.60 -14.51
C LYS A 122 -4.41 -6.70 -13.15
N THR A 123 -4.65 -5.58 -12.46
CA THR A 123 -5.30 -5.57 -11.14
C THR A 123 -6.75 -6.04 -11.16
N THR A 124 -7.44 -6.01 -12.30
CA THR A 124 -8.80 -6.57 -12.37
C THR A 124 -8.85 -8.07 -12.24
N LEU A 125 -7.73 -8.78 -12.42
CA LEU A 125 -7.62 -10.19 -12.08
C LEU A 125 -7.97 -10.46 -10.61
N PHE A 126 -7.65 -9.49 -9.73
CA PHE A 126 -7.94 -9.57 -8.31
C PHE A 126 -9.40 -9.26 -7.95
N SER A 127 -10.19 -8.79 -8.92
CA SER A 127 -11.58 -8.34 -8.70
C SER A 127 -12.63 -9.43 -8.94
N GLU A 128 -12.27 -10.61 -9.45
CA GLU A 128 -13.22 -11.64 -9.88
C GLU A 128 -13.78 -12.54 -8.76
N GLY A 129 -13.74 -12.10 -7.51
CA GLY A 129 -14.32 -12.79 -6.34
C GLY A 129 -15.64 -12.16 -5.87
N GLN A 130 -16.57 -12.99 -5.35
CA GLN A 130 -17.90 -12.56 -4.87
C GLN A 130 -17.89 -11.57 -3.68
N ASP A 131 -16.77 -11.39 -3.00
CA ASP A 131 -16.66 -10.51 -1.84
C ASP A 131 -15.99 -9.18 -2.19
N LYS A 132 -16.75 -8.08 -2.13
CA LYS A 132 -16.25 -6.69 -2.29
C LYS A 132 -15.14 -6.30 -1.29
N ARG A 133 -14.85 -7.17 -0.31
CA ARG A 133 -13.80 -7.01 0.72
C ARG A 133 -12.45 -7.63 0.33
N SER A 134 -12.39 -8.44 -0.73
CA SER A 134 -11.15 -9.02 -1.25
C SER A 134 -10.56 -8.23 -2.43
N ASN A 135 -11.09 -7.04 -2.72
CA ASN A 135 -10.67 -6.29 -3.88
C ASN A 135 -9.53 -5.35 -3.53
N LEU A 136 -8.32 -5.68 -3.99
CA LEU A 136 -7.15 -4.80 -3.90
C LEU A 136 -7.45 -3.40 -4.43
N ASP A 137 -8.26 -3.29 -5.48
CA ASP A 137 -8.73 -2.03 -6.05
C ASP A 137 -9.53 -1.19 -5.02
N PHE A 138 -10.34 -1.83 -4.17
CA PHE A 138 -11.08 -1.13 -3.12
C PHE A 138 -10.15 -0.55 -2.05
N SER A 139 -9.12 -1.29 -1.63
CA SER A 139 -8.11 -0.77 -0.69
C SER A 139 -7.36 0.42 -1.29
N ILE A 140 -6.99 0.35 -2.57
CA ILE A 140 -6.35 1.47 -3.28
C ILE A 140 -7.30 2.67 -3.37
N GLN A 141 -8.56 2.42 -3.73
CA GLN A 141 -9.59 3.47 -3.82
C GLN A 141 -9.83 4.15 -2.47
N LEU A 142 -9.80 3.41 -1.36
CA LEU A 142 -9.94 3.96 -0.02
C LEU A 142 -8.80 4.94 0.30
N SER A 143 -7.54 4.57 0.00
CA SER A 143 -6.38 5.46 0.16
C SER A 143 -6.48 6.71 -0.75
N LEU A 144 -6.94 6.55 -1.98
CA LEU A 144 -7.17 7.67 -2.92
C LEU A 144 -8.30 8.61 -2.48
N SER A 145 -9.31 8.06 -1.81
CA SER A 145 -10.45 8.84 -1.30
C SER A 145 -10.17 9.50 0.06
N SER A 146 -8.97 9.35 0.61
CA SER A 146 -8.58 10.02 1.85
C SER A 146 -8.64 11.55 1.70
N PRO A 147 -9.05 12.30 2.75
CA PRO A 147 -9.14 13.76 2.69
C PRO A 147 -7.87 14.43 2.16
N ARG A 148 -6.69 13.94 2.57
CA ARG A 148 -5.40 14.49 2.13
C ARG A 148 -5.11 14.29 0.65
N MET A 149 -5.52 13.15 0.09
CA MET A 149 -5.39 12.92 -1.34
C MET A 149 -6.33 13.86 -2.07
N VAL A 150 -7.62 13.87 -1.70
CA VAL A 150 -8.66 14.70 -2.32
C VAL A 150 -8.26 16.18 -2.33
N ASP A 151 -7.67 16.69 -1.24
CA ASP A 151 -7.22 18.07 -1.11
C ASP A 151 -5.93 18.39 -1.90
N SER A 152 -5.27 17.39 -2.48
CA SER A 152 -3.97 17.53 -3.14
C SER A 152 -4.01 17.12 -4.61
N LEU A 153 -4.30 18.08 -5.48
CA LEU A 153 -4.19 17.90 -6.94
C LEU A 153 -2.76 17.52 -7.37
N GLY A 154 -1.75 18.09 -6.70
CA GLY A 154 -0.35 17.78 -6.99
C GLY A 154 0.02 16.33 -6.64
N ALA A 155 -0.50 15.77 -5.54
CA ALA A 155 -0.29 14.37 -5.19
C ALA A 155 -0.88 13.43 -6.24
N HIS A 156 -2.10 13.71 -6.72
CA HIS A 156 -2.72 12.95 -7.80
C HIS A 156 -1.87 12.96 -9.08
N ARG A 157 -1.46 14.15 -9.54
CA ARG A 157 -0.60 14.26 -10.75
C ARG A 157 0.73 13.55 -10.59
N LEU A 158 1.37 13.69 -9.42
CA LEU A 158 2.61 13.00 -9.11
C LEU A 158 2.42 11.48 -9.11
N LEU A 159 1.33 10.98 -8.53
CA LEU A 159 1.02 9.54 -8.52
C LEU A 159 0.80 9.01 -9.94
N SER A 160 0.04 9.72 -10.79
CA SER A 160 -0.16 9.37 -12.20
C SER A 160 1.17 9.30 -12.96
N LEU A 161 2.08 10.25 -12.76
CA LEU A 161 3.41 10.21 -13.39
C LEU A 161 4.28 9.08 -12.84
N LEU A 162 4.32 8.88 -11.52
CA LEU A 162 5.07 7.78 -10.90
C LEU A 162 4.56 6.41 -11.34
N SER A 163 3.27 6.28 -11.69
CA SER A 163 2.71 5.03 -12.20
C SER A 163 3.39 4.56 -13.50
N LEU A 164 3.89 5.49 -14.32
CA LEU A 164 4.65 5.20 -15.53
C LEU A 164 6.11 4.81 -15.28
N LEU A 165 6.62 4.97 -14.06
CA LEU A 165 8.04 4.77 -13.72
C LEU A 165 8.22 3.48 -12.89
N PRO A 166 8.54 2.33 -13.50
CA PRO A 166 8.66 1.06 -12.77
C PRO A 166 9.74 1.03 -11.70
N ASP A 167 10.84 1.71 -11.96
CA ASP A 167 11.93 1.85 -10.99
C ASP A 167 11.75 3.07 -10.07
N GLY A 168 10.69 3.87 -10.28
CA GLY A 168 10.43 5.15 -9.63
C GLY A 168 11.33 6.27 -10.10
N ILE A 169 11.62 7.23 -9.21
CA ILE A 169 12.50 8.38 -9.49
C ILE A 169 13.32 8.78 -8.27
N LEU A 170 14.58 9.21 -8.45
CA LEU A 170 15.34 9.80 -7.34
C LEU A 170 14.75 11.16 -6.94
N GLU A 171 14.85 11.51 -5.67
CA GLU A 171 14.39 12.82 -5.20
C GLU A 171 15.10 13.98 -5.90
N THR A 172 16.41 13.85 -6.16
CA THR A 172 17.18 14.87 -6.88
C THR A 172 16.73 15.02 -8.33
N GLU A 173 16.38 13.91 -9.00
CA GLU A 173 15.87 13.92 -10.37
C GLU A 173 14.49 14.57 -10.41
N LEU A 174 13.61 14.23 -9.46
CA LEU A 174 12.27 14.79 -9.37
C LEU A 174 12.28 16.32 -9.22
N LEU A 175 13.24 16.87 -8.46
CA LEU A 175 13.41 18.32 -8.30
C LEU A 175 13.97 19.00 -9.55
N GLN A 176 14.70 18.27 -10.40
CA GLN A 176 15.25 18.78 -11.65
C GLN A 176 14.24 18.72 -12.79
N CYS A 177 13.28 17.79 -12.73
CA CYS A 177 12.20 17.73 -13.70
C CYS A 177 11.31 18.98 -13.54
N ASN A 178 11.20 19.78 -14.61
CA ASN A 178 10.29 20.93 -14.65
C ASN A 178 8.82 20.49 -14.83
N LEU A 179 8.35 19.62 -13.94
CA LEU A 179 6.99 19.10 -13.95
C LEU A 179 6.05 20.15 -13.36
N GLN A 180 4.92 20.39 -14.04
CA GLN A 180 3.88 21.31 -13.56
C GLN A 180 3.02 20.66 -12.45
N ILE A 181 3.68 20.23 -11.37
CA ILE A 181 3.06 19.69 -10.17
C ILE A 181 3.00 20.79 -9.11
N PRO A 182 1.80 21.22 -8.69
CA PRO A 182 1.65 22.16 -7.58
C PRO A 182 2.25 21.58 -6.31
N ASP A 183 3.08 22.36 -5.61
CA ASP A 183 3.65 22.01 -4.30
C ASP A 183 4.21 20.57 -4.25
N MET A 184 5.27 20.33 -5.05
CA MET A 184 5.90 19.01 -5.21
C MET A 184 6.27 18.37 -3.86
N GLY A 185 6.82 19.15 -2.93
CA GLY A 185 7.23 18.66 -1.61
C GLY A 185 6.05 18.16 -0.79
N ARG A 186 4.95 18.92 -0.74
CA ARG A 186 3.71 18.48 -0.08
C ARG A 186 3.09 17.29 -0.80
N SER A 187 3.08 17.30 -2.13
CA SER A 187 2.54 16.21 -2.96
C SER A 187 3.24 14.88 -2.67
N LYS A 188 4.59 14.87 -2.67
CA LYS A 188 5.39 13.72 -2.25
C LYS A 188 5.05 13.28 -0.83
N THR A 189 4.99 14.23 0.10
CA THR A 189 4.69 13.96 1.51
C THR A 189 3.31 13.33 1.69
N THR A 190 2.31 13.81 0.95
CA THR A 190 0.95 13.24 0.94
C THR A 190 0.99 11.79 0.49
N LEU A 191 1.65 11.47 -0.64
CA LEU A 191 1.72 10.09 -1.15
C LEU A 191 2.37 9.12 -0.18
N ILE A 192 3.42 9.56 0.54
CA ILE A 192 4.08 8.74 1.57
C ILE A 192 3.17 8.56 2.79
N ARG A 193 2.47 9.62 3.22
CA ARG A 193 1.56 9.57 4.38
C ARG A 193 0.31 8.74 4.12
N THR A 194 -0.05 8.51 2.87
CA THR A 194 -1.20 7.67 2.50
C THR A 194 -0.80 6.28 2.04
N SER A 195 0.49 5.91 2.16
CA SER A 195 1.05 4.63 1.71
C SER A 195 0.85 4.33 0.21
N LEU A 196 0.51 5.36 -0.59
CA LEU A 196 0.39 5.22 -2.05
C LEU A 196 1.76 5.27 -2.76
N ALA A 197 2.78 5.80 -2.09
CA ALA A 197 4.17 5.73 -2.51
C ALA A 197 5.08 5.49 -1.31
N TYR A 198 6.29 5.00 -1.56
CA TYR A 198 7.32 4.77 -0.55
C TYR A 198 8.70 5.16 -1.09
N ILE A 199 9.65 5.35 -0.17
CA ILE A 199 11.06 5.56 -0.51
C ILE A 199 11.79 4.25 -0.29
N ASP A 200 12.39 3.71 -1.34
CA ASP A 200 13.17 2.47 -1.23
C ASP A 200 14.58 2.70 -0.66
N HIS A 201 15.34 1.62 -0.43
CA HIS A 201 16.72 1.71 0.06
C HIS A 201 17.66 2.52 -0.87
N GLY A 202 17.33 2.59 -2.16
CA GLY A 202 18.02 3.41 -3.16
C GLY A 202 17.63 4.88 -3.12
N LYS A 203 16.81 5.31 -2.16
CA LYS A 203 16.26 6.67 -2.02
C LYS A 203 15.39 7.08 -3.22
N ARG A 204 14.81 6.10 -3.92
CA ARG A 204 13.88 6.35 -5.04
C ARG A 204 12.46 6.37 -4.51
N LEU A 205 11.70 7.38 -4.94
CA LEU A 205 10.26 7.43 -4.70
C LEU A 205 9.59 6.45 -5.68
N ARG A 206 8.93 5.42 -5.13
CA ARG A 206 8.33 4.32 -5.88
C ARG A 206 6.89 4.09 -5.49
N VAL A 207 6.16 3.44 -6.38
CA VAL A 207 4.77 3.02 -6.22
C VAL A 207 4.73 1.53 -6.51
N LEU A 208 4.02 0.76 -5.67
CA LEU A 208 3.90 -0.69 -5.84
C LEU A 208 3.17 -1.02 -7.15
N VAL A 209 3.58 -2.09 -7.83
CA VAL A 209 3.02 -2.53 -9.12
C VAL A 209 1.49 -2.53 -9.12
N PRO A 210 0.78 -3.11 -8.12
CA PRO A 210 -0.68 -3.08 -8.14
C PRO A 210 -1.28 -1.66 -8.11
N ILE A 211 -0.68 -0.74 -7.35
CA ILE A 211 -1.12 0.66 -7.31
C ILE A 211 -0.84 1.32 -8.67
N ARG A 212 0.31 1.04 -9.29
CA ARG A 212 0.68 1.60 -10.61
C ARG A 212 -0.29 1.16 -11.70
N GLU A 213 -0.62 -0.12 -11.73
CA GLU A 213 -1.54 -0.69 -12.73
C GLU A 213 -2.97 -0.14 -12.53
N TYR A 214 -3.43 -0.01 -11.28
CA TYR A 214 -4.69 0.64 -10.96
C TYR A 214 -4.73 2.10 -11.47
N ILE A 215 -3.70 2.88 -11.17
CA ILE A 215 -3.64 4.30 -11.57
C ILE A 215 -3.54 4.44 -13.09
N GLN A 216 -2.75 3.63 -13.78
CA GLN A 216 -2.68 3.66 -15.26
C GLN A 216 -4.03 3.36 -15.91
N LYS A 217 -4.85 2.50 -15.29
CA LYS A 217 -6.18 2.14 -15.79
C LYS A 217 -7.22 3.23 -15.55
N TYR A 218 -7.27 3.79 -14.34
CA TYR A 218 -8.37 4.67 -13.91
C TYR A 218 -8.00 6.16 -13.89
N SER A 219 -6.72 6.52 -13.88
CA SER A 219 -6.22 7.89 -13.77
C SER A 219 -4.85 8.06 -14.46
N PRO A 220 -4.72 7.75 -15.77
CA PRO A 220 -3.49 7.98 -16.51
C PRO A 220 -3.13 9.48 -16.56
N PRO A 221 -1.84 9.82 -16.71
CA PRO A 221 -1.37 11.21 -16.70
C PRO A 221 -1.85 12.08 -17.87
#